data_AF-A0AAN9GYD3-F1
#
_entry.id   AF-A0AAN9GYD3-F1
#
_cell.length_a   1.000
_cell.length_b   1.000
_cell.length_c   1.000
_cell.angle_alpha   90.00
_cell.angle_beta   90.00
_cell.angle_gamma   90.00
#
_symmetry.space_group_name_H-M   'P 1'
#
loop_
_entity.id
_entity.type
_entity.pdbx_description
1 polymer ?
#
loop_
_entity_poly.entity_id
_entity_poly.type
_entity_poly.pdbx_seq_one_letter_code
_entity_poly.pdbx_strand_id
1 'polypeptide(L)'
;MSSSVVSSLHQELKQSFEVLRANRAVWERALADCEPLLSAIGNIAVQLQALRHVQLANTPLHSFPGLHERLHYKLSLAVDSALGKLAENMDALQRARDAIGRQVSAVFQFYERNTHTLDIAACVSRSAVCPSVSDMLEWLQDSERHYRLQLVQRRTLLQTLTPSDLVLMETAPGRWASLHTSAGEERVTDALCQVSFFMETE
;
A
#
# COMPACT_ATOMS: atom_id res chain seq x y z
N MET A 1 39.72 4.07 10.41
CA MET A 1 38.47 3.90 11.20
C MET A 1 37.23 4.20 10.36
N SER A 2 37.27 5.15 9.43
CA SER A 2 36.18 5.44 8.48
C SER A 2 35.73 4.25 7.61
N SER A 3 36.65 3.40 7.12
CA SER A 3 36.27 2.29 6.22
C SER A 3 35.38 1.22 6.87
N SER A 4 35.55 0.96 8.17
CA SER A 4 34.74 0.00 8.92
C SER A 4 33.30 0.51 9.13
N VAL A 5 33.15 1.81 9.38
CA VAL A 5 31.83 2.45 9.53
C VAL A 5 31.09 2.50 8.21
N VAL A 6 31.78 2.82 7.11
CA VAL A 6 31.19 2.80 5.75
C VAL A 6 30.74 1.40 5.35
N SER A 7 31.54 0.37 5.62
CA SER A 7 31.15 -1.02 5.37
C SER A 7 29.92 -1.44 6.17
N SER A 8 29.83 -1.01 7.44
CA SER A 8 28.64 -1.26 8.28
C SER A 8 27.41 -0.55 7.73
N LEU A 9 27.55 0.71 7.28
CA LEU A 9 26.46 1.46 6.65
C LEU A 9 26.00 0.78 5.34
N HIS A 10 26.92 0.27 4.52
CA HIS A 10 26.55 -0.50 3.34
C HIS A 10 25.75 -1.76 3.71
N GLN A 11 26.09 -2.46 4.79
CA GLN A 11 25.33 -3.62 5.24
C GLN A 11 23.89 -3.24 5.66
N GLU A 12 23.72 -2.15 6.40
CA GLU A 12 22.41 -1.61 6.78
C GLU A 12 21.58 -1.18 5.55
N LEU A 13 22.24 -0.59 4.55
CA LEU A 13 21.60 -0.23 3.27
C LEU A 13 21.16 -1.47 2.48
N LYS A 14 22.01 -2.50 2.36
CA LYS A 14 21.63 -3.77 1.73
C LYS A 14 20.40 -4.37 2.40
N GLN A 15 20.40 -4.44 3.74
CA GLN A 15 19.26 -4.94 4.50
C GLN A 15 18.00 -4.11 4.24
N SER A 16 18.12 -2.79 4.15
CA SER A 16 16.99 -1.89 3.87
C SER A 16 16.38 -2.13 2.50
N PHE A 17 17.20 -2.29 1.45
CA PHE A 17 16.72 -2.58 0.10
C PHE A 17 16.12 -3.99 -0.03
N GLU A 18 16.66 -4.99 0.66
CA GLU A 18 16.04 -6.33 0.71
C GLU A 18 14.66 -6.29 1.37
N VAL A 19 14.53 -5.56 2.48
CA VAL A 19 13.22 -5.36 3.13
C VAL A 19 12.28 -4.59 2.22
N LEU A 20 12.75 -3.56 1.51
CA LEU A 20 11.95 -2.84 0.52
C LEU A 20 11.43 -3.78 -0.58
N ARG A 21 12.32 -4.59 -1.19
CA ARG A 21 11.97 -5.56 -2.23
C ARG A 21 10.93 -6.58 -1.74
N ALA A 22 11.15 -7.16 -0.56
CA ALA A 22 10.25 -8.16 0.01
C ALA A 22 8.86 -7.57 0.33
N ASN A 23 8.81 -6.36 0.89
CA ASN A 23 7.55 -5.73 1.29
C ASN A 23 6.78 -5.13 0.10
N ARG A 24 7.45 -4.79 -1.00
CA ARG A 24 6.79 -4.45 -2.27
C ARG A 24 5.89 -5.58 -2.77
N ALA A 25 6.38 -6.82 -2.78
CA ALA A 25 5.59 -7.97 -3.23
C ALA A 25 4.36 -8.22 -2.33
N VAL A 26 4.51 -8.02 -1.01
CA VAL A 26 3.39 -8.09 -0.05
C VAL A 26 2.38 -6.98 -0.34
N TRP A 27 2.87 -5.77 -0.60
CA TRP A 27 2.05 -4.61 -0.93
C TRP A 27 1.22 -4.83 -2.20
N GLU A 28 1.85 -5.25 -3.29
CA GLU A 28 1.18 -5.54 -4.56
C GLU A 28 0.10 -6.61 -4.42
N ARG A 29 0.39 -7.70 -3.70
CA ARG A 29 -0.58 -8.76 -3.43
C ARG A 29 -1.78 -8.24 -2.64
N ALA A 30 -1.55 -7.52 -1.54
CA ALA A 30 -2.63 -6.97 -0.73
C ALA A 30 -3.48 -5.96 -1.51
N LEU A 31 -2.89 -5.20 -2.45
CA LEU A 31 -3.64 -4.35 -3.36
C LEU A 31 -4.52 -5.15 -4.33
N ALA A 32 -3.97 -6.20 -4.95
CA ALA A 32 -4.72 -7.07 -5.84
C ALA A 32 -5.90 -7.74 -5.13
N ASP A 33 -5.73 -8.13 -3.85
CA ASP A 33 -6.78 -8.72 -3.04
C ASP A 33 -7.89 -7.71 -2.67
N CYS A 34 -7.61 -6.40 -2.68
CA CYS A 34 -8.61 -5.35 -2.44
C CYS A 34 -9.54 -5.11 -3.64
N GLU A 35 -9.06 -5.25 -4.88
CA GLU A 35 -9.82 -4.97 -6.09
C GLU A 35 -11.16 -5.73 -6.19
N PRO A 36 -11.21 -7.07 -6.01
CA PRO A 36 -12.48 -7.80 -6.09
C PRO A 36 -13.42 -7.43 -4.94
N LEU A 37 -12.90 -7.09 -3.76
CA LEU A 37 -13.71 -6.66 -2.61
C LEU A 37 -14.38 -5.32 -2.87
N LEU A 38 -13.65 -4.37 -3.44
CA LEU A 38 -14.20 -3.07 -3.82
C LEU A 38 -15.23 -3.21 -4.93
N SER A 39 -14.96 -4.04 -5.95
CA SER A 39 -15.95 -4.34 -6.99
C SER A 39 -17.22 -4.94 -6.40
N ALA A 40 -17.10 -5.87 -5.44
CA ALA A 40 -18.24 -6.42 -4.73
C ALA A 40 -19.04 -5.35 -3.98
N ILE A 41 -18.37 -4.42 -3.26
CA ILE A 41 -19.03 -3.30 -2.59
C ILE A 41 -19.80 -2.43 -3.58
N GLY A 42 -19.19 -2.07 -4.72
CA GLY A 42 -19.85 -1.27 -5.74
C GLY A 42 -21.10 -1.97 -6.29
N ASN A 43 -21.00 -3.27 -6.56
CA ASN A 43 -22.14 -4.08 -7.02
C ASN A 43 -23.25 -4.18 -5.96
N ILE A 44 -22.89 -4.34 -4.67
CA ILE A 44 -23.88 -4.38 -3.59
C ILE A 44 -24.59 -3.03 -3.46
N ALA A 45 -23.88 -1.92 -3.66
CA ALA A 45 -24.49 -0.59 -3.63
C ALA A 45 -25.58 -0.44 -4.71
N VAL A 46 -25.31 -0.90 -5.94
CA VAL A 46 -26.31 -0.95 -7.02
C VAL A 46 -27.50 -1.83 -6.64
N GLN A 47 -27.26 -2.99 -6.01
CA GLN A 47 -28.33 -3.88 -5.56
C GLN A 47 -29.19 -3.26 -4.46
N LEU A 48 -28.58 -2.59 -3.48
CA LEU A 48 -29.28 -1.85 -2.44
C LEU A 48 -30.11 -0.71 -3.04
N GLN A 49 -29.56 0.00 -4.02
CA GLN A 49 -30.29 1.05 -4.74
C GLN A 49 -31.48 0.45 -5.50
N ALA A 50 -31.29 -0.64 -6.25
CA ALA A 50 -32.38 -1.31 -6.96
C ALA A 50 -33.47 -1.81 -5.99
N LEU A 51 -33.08 -2.37 -4.85
CA LEU A 51 -34.01 -2.83 -3.81
C LEU A 51 -34.85 -1.68 -3.23
N ARG A 52 -34.27 -0.48 -3.07
CA ARG A 52 -35.02 0.71 -2.62
C ARG A 52 -36.09 1.18 -3.60
N HIS A 53 -35.92 0.93 -4.89
CA HIS A 53 -36.81 1.45 -5.94
C HIS A 53 -37.81 0.42 -6.44
N VAL A 54 -37.57 -0.87 -6.20
CA VAL A 54 -38.44 -1.93 -6.69
C VAL A 54 -39.74 -2.01 -5.88
N GLN A 55 -40.87 -2.02 -6.58
CA GLN A 55 -42.17 -2.31 -5.99
C GLN A 55 -42.39 -3.82 -6.01
N LEU A 56 -41.89 -4.54 -5.00
CA LEU A 56 -41.97 -6.01 -4.94
C LEU A 56 -43.40 -6.55 -5.08
N ALA A 57 -44.39 -5.80 -4.60
CA ALA A 57 -45.81 -6.13 -4.74
C ALA A 57 -46.26 -6.30 -6.21
N ASN A 58 -45.60 -5.61 -7.15
CA ASN A 58 -45.90 -5.66 -8.58
C ASN A 58 -45.03 -6.69 -9.34
N THR A 59 -44.33 -7.55 -8.61
CA THR A 59 -43.46 -8.58 -9.20
C THR A 59 -43.99 -9.98 -8.87
N PRO A 60 -43.57 -11.03 -9.61
CA PRO A 60 -43.85 -12.42 -9.24
C PRO A 60 -43.34 -12.79 -7.83
N LEU A 61 -42.46 -11.98 -7.23
CA LEU A 61 -41.88 -12.21 -5.91
C LEU A 61 -42.77 -11.70 -4.75
N HIS A 62 -43.93 -11.09 -5.01
CA HIS A 62 -44.85 -10.60 -3.97
C HIS A 62 -45.32 -11.67 -2.99
N SER A 63 -45.29 -12.95 -3.39
CA SER A 63 -45.68 -14.10 -2.58
C SER A 63 -44.69 -14.45 -1.47
N PHE A 64 -43.49 -13.85 -1.46
CA PHE A 64 -42.47 -14.09 -0.45
C PHE A 64 -42.56 -13.07 0.70
N PRO A 65 -43.07 -13.46 1.88
CA PRO A 65 -43.27 -12.52 2.99
C PRO A 65 -41.93 -12.02 3.55
N GLY A 66 -41.84 -10.70 3.73
CA GLY A 66 -40.64 -10.04 4.28
C GLY A 66 -39.40 -10.14 3.37
N LEU A 67 -39.58 -10.38 2.07
CA LEU A 67 -38.47 -10.53 1.14
C LEU A 67 -37.59 -9.28 1.08
N HIS A 68 -38.19 -8.10 1.13
CA HIS A 68 -37.45 -6.83 1.09
C HIS A 68 -36.46 -6.73 2.25
N GLU A 69 -36.93 -6.95 3.48
CA GLU A 69 -36.13 -6.88 4.70
C GLU A 69 -35.04 -7.95 4.71
N ARG A 70 -35.36 -9.16 4.24
CA ARG A 70 -34.39 -10.27 4.13
C ARG A 70 -33.30 -9.98 3.12
N LEU A 71 -33.64 -9.40 1.96
CA LEU A 71 -32.67 -9.00 0.95
C LEU A 71 -31.79 -7.87 1.46
N HIS A 72 -32.40 -6.83 2.05
CA HIS A 72 -31.66 -5.73 2.63
C HIS A 72 -30.67 -6.23 3.69
N TYR A 73 -31.13 -7.07 4.63
CA TYR A 73 -30.29 -7.67 5.65
C TYR A 73 -29.12 -8.48 5.05
N LYS A 74 -29.39 -9.33 4.05
CA LYS A 74 -28.35 -10.13 3.40
C LYS A 74 -27.32 -9.26 2.67
N LEU A 75 -27.76 -8.18 2.02
CA LEU A 75 -26.88 -7.23 1.36
C LEU A 75 -26.02 -6.47 2.38
N SER A 76 -26.61 -6.02 3.50
CA SER A 76 -25.85 -5.40 4.59
C SER A 76 -24.75 -6.31 5.14
N LEU A 77 -25.07 -7.60 5.40
CA LEU A 77 -24.08 -8.58 5.82
C LEU A 77 -22.95 -8.77 4.79
N ALA A 78 -23.27 -8.72 3.50
CA ALA A 78 -22.27 -8.83 2.45
C ALA A 78 -21.34 -7.60 2.42
N VAL A 79 -21.86 -6.40 2.67
CA VAL A 79 -21.05 -5.18 2.83
C VAL A 79 -20.11 -5.32 4.03
N ASP A 80 -20.64 -5.71 5.19
CA ASP A 80 -19.84 -5.86 6.41
C ASP A 80 -18.72 -6.89 6.22
N SER A 81 -19.03 -8.02 5.56
CA SER A 81 -18.02 -9.03 5.24
C SER A 81 -16.93 -8.51 4.30
N ALA A 82 -17.30 -7.74 3.27
CA ALA A 82 -16.34 -7.17 2.33
C ALA A 82 -15.45 -6.11 3.00
N LEU A 83 -16.03 -5.24 3.83
CA LEU A 83 -15.30 -4.24 4.60
C LEU A 83 -14.35 -4.88 5.62
N GLY A 84 -14.77 -5.96 6.28
CA GLY A 84 -13.91 -6.73 7.19
C GLY A 84 -12.65 -7.26 6.48
N LYS A 85 -12.81 -7.88 5.31
CA LYS A 85 -11.68 -8.36 4.50
C LYS A 85 -10.80 -7.23 3.97
N LEU A 86 -11.40 -6.09 3.60
CA LEU A 86 -10.63 -4.91 3.23
C LEU A 86 -9.78 -4.39 4.39
N ALA A 87 -10.31 -4.41 5.63
CA ALA A 87 -9.55 -4.03 6.81
C ALA A 87 -8.32 -4.95 7.01
N GLU A 88 -8.48 -6.26 6.84
CA GLU A 88 -7.36 -7.22 6.91
C GLU A 88 -6.26 -6.92 5.88
N ASN A 89 -6.64 -6.60 4.64
CA ASN A 89 -5.69 -6.20 3.59
C ASN A 89 -5.02 -4.86 3.91
N MET A 90 -5.77 -3.89 4.46
CA MET A 90 -5.21 -2.61 4.90
C MET A 90 -4.21 -2.77 6.05
N ASP A 91 -4.41 -3.75 6.94
CA ASP A 91 -3.43 -4.09 7.96
C ASP A 91 -2.17 -4.71 7.34
N ALA A 92 -2.31 -5.51 6.28
CA ALA A 92 -1.16 -6.04 5.53
C ALA A 92 -0.34 -4.92 4.87
N LEU A 93 -1.01 -3.96 4.22
CA LEU A 93 -0.38 -2.76 3.66
C LEU A 93 0.32 -1.94 4.75
N GLN A 94 -0.32 -1.76 5.90
CA GLN A 94 0.31 -1.06 7.02
C GLN A 94 1.56 -1.80 7.51
N ARG A 95 1.51 -3.12 7.71
CA ARG A 95 2.68 -3.89 8.14
C ARG A 95 3.84 -3.76 7.16
N ALA A 96 3.56 -3.81 5.86
CA ALA A 96 4.58 -3.62 4.82
C ALA A 96 5.21 -2.23 4.89
N ARG A 97 4.39 -1.17 4.97
CA ARG A 97 4.88 0.21 5.14
C ARG A 97 5.66 0.41 6.42
N ASP A 98 5.20 -0.15 7.54
CA ASP A 98 5.88 -0.04 8.83
C ASP A 98 7.23 -0.78 8.81
N ALA A 99 7.35 -1.91 8.11
CA ALA A 99 8.61 -2.62 7.94
C ALA A 99 9.63 -1.79 7.16
N ILE A 100 9.21 -1.19 6.05
CA ILE A 100 10.05 -0.28 5.24
C ILE A 100 10.46 0.92 6.09
N GLY A 101 9.50 1.59 6.72
CA GLY A 101 9.77 2.79 7.53
C GLY A 101 10.72 2.52 8.70
N ARG A 102 10.66 1.35 9.34
CA ARG A 102 11.62 0.95 10.39
C ARG A 102 13.05 0.84 9.86
N GLN A 103 13.24 0.21 8.70
CA GLN A 103 14.58 0.06 8.10
C GLN A 103 15.16 1.40 7.67
N VAL A 104 14.35 2.22 6.99
CA VAL A 104 14.74 3.58 6.60
C VAL A 104 15.13 4.39 7.84
N SER A 105 14.32 4.34 8.90
CA SER A 105 14.64 5.04 10.16
C SER A 105 15.94 4.54 10.79
N ALA A 106 16.19 3.23 10.77
CA ALA A 106 17.39 2.62 11.34
C ALA A 106 18.67 3.06 10.59
N VAL A 107 18.65 2.99 9.25
CA VAL A 107 19.75 3.45 8.39
C VAL A 107 20.04 4.94 8.59
N PHE A 108 19.01 5.79 8.64
CA PHE A 108 19.20 7.23 8.85
C PHE A 108 19.76 7.52 10.25
N GLN A 109 19.28 6.84 11.28
CA GLN A 109 19.85 6.96 12.63
C GLN A 109 21.31 6.48 12.68
N PHE A 110 21.66 5.42 11.95
CA PHE A 110 23.04 4.97 11.84
C PHE A 110 23.91 6.05 11.18
N TYR A 111 23.46 6.59 10.05
CA TYR A 111 24.16 7.67 9.35
C TYR A 111 24.38 8.89 10.26
N GLU A 112 23.32 9.38 10.90
CA GLU A 112 23.34 10.55 11.78
C GLU A 112 24.32 10.39 12.95
N ARG A 113 24.32 9.22 13.61
CA ARG A 113 25.23 8.90 14.72
C ARG A 113 26.70 8.90 14.31
N ASN A 114 26.98 8.58 13.06
CA ASN A 114 28.33 8.39 12.55
C ASN A 114 28.83 9.55 11.67
N THR A 115 28.08 10.64 11.56
CA THR A 115 28.43 11.84 10.75
C THR A 115 29.84 12.40 10.99
N HIS A 116 30.36 12.31 12.21
CA HIS A 116 31.70 12.77 12.56
C HIS A 116 32.83 11.83 12.09
N THR A 117 32.49 10.59 11.73
CA THR A 117 33.42 9.58 11.20
C THR A 117 33.27 9.33 9.70
N LEU A 118 32.08 9.63 9.17
CA LEU A 118 31.74 9.48 7.77
C LEU A 118 32.19 10.73 7.02
N ASP A 119 33.23 10.57 6.20
CA ASP A 119 33.66 11.63 5.29
C ASP A 119 32.60 11.86 4.19
N ILE A 120 32.32 13.13 3.89
CA ILE A 120 31.37 13.52 2.84
C ILE A 120 31.84 12.94 1.51
N ALA A 121 33.15 12.97 1.22
CA ALA A 121 33.69 12.42 -0.02
C ALA A 121 33.42 10.92 -0.17
N ALA A 122 33.44 10.17 0.94
CA ALA A 122 33.08 8.75 0.94
C ALA A 122 31.57 8.55 0.67
N CYS A 123 30.71 9.39 1.24
CA CYS A 123 29.26 9.26 1.09
C CYS A 123 28.75 9.56 -0.32
N VAL A 124 29.42 10.45 -1.06
CA VAL A 124 29.07 10.80 -2.44
C VAL A 124 29.84 10.00 -3.48
N SER A 125 30.81 9.17 -3.05
CA SER A 125 31.57 8.32 -3.95
C SER A 125 30.68 7.24 -4.56
N ARG A 126 30.87 6.97 -5.86
CA ARG A 126 30.12 5.94 -6.60
C ARG A 126 31.08 5.10 -7.42
N SER A 127 30.68 3.87 -7.72
CA SER A 127 31.40 2.96 -8.62
C SER A 127 30.45 2.35 -9.65
N ALA A 128 30.97 1.48 -10.52
CA ALA A 128 30.15 0.77 -11.50
C ALA A 128 29.15 -0.21 -10.86
N VAL A 129 29.40 -0.67 -9.63
CA VAL A 129 28.60 -1.71 -8.94
C VAL A 129 27.98 -1.23 -7.63
N CYS A 130 28.38 -0.06 -7.14
CA CYS A 130 27.88 0.52 -5.89
C CYS A 130 27.48 1.98 -6.15
N PRO A 131 26.18 2.30 -6.09
CA PRO A 131 25.70 3.67 -6.02
C PRO A 131 26.30 4.42 -4.83
N SER A 132 26.15 5.75 -4.81
CA SER A 132 26.58 6.52 -3.65
C SER A 132 25.65 6.29 -2.45
N VAL A 133 26.19 6.46 -1.24
CA VAL A 133 25.39 6.42 -0.01
C VAL A 133 24.29 7.48 -0.04
N SER A 134 24.60 8.68 -0.55
CA SER A 134 23.61 9.74 -0.69
C SER A 134 22.44 9.34 -1.59
N ASP A 135 22.71 8.75 -2.75
CA ASP A 135 21.66 8.33 -3.67
C ASP A 135 20.79 7.23 -3.04
N MET A 136 21.44 6.24 -2.40
CA MET A 136 20.75 5.13 -1.73
C MET A 136 19.83 5.62 -0.59
N LEU A 137 20.28 6.58 0.21
CA LEU A 137 19.48 7.18 1.27
C LEU A 137 18.27 7.94 0.70
N GLU A 138 18.47 8.71 -0.36
CA GLU A 138 17.41 9.42 -1.06
C GLU A 138 16.35 8.44 -1.59
N TRP A 139 16.77 7.39 -2.29
CA TRP A 139 15.85 6.39 -2.85
C TRP A 139 15.04 5.65 -1.79
N LEU A 140 15.67 5.31 -0.66
CA LEU A 140 14.99 4.70 0.48
C LEU A 140 13.94 5.64 1.08
N GLN A 141 14.27 6.92 1.23
CA GLN A 141 13.34 7.93 1.75
C GLN A 141 12.17 8.18 0.79
N ASP A 142 12.43 8.27 -0.51
CA ASP A 142 11.40 8.43 -1.53
C ASP A 142 10.47 7.22 -1.61
N SER A 143 11.02 6.01 -1.46
CA SER A 143 10.25 4.76 -1.40
C SER A 143 9.33 4.70 -0.17
N GLU A 144 9.85 5.05 1.02
CA GLU A 144 9.03 5.15 2.24
C GLU A 144 7.88 6.14 2.05
N ARG A 145 8.21 7.33 1.53
CA ARG A 145 7.24 8.40 1.30
C ARG A 145 6.14 7.95 0.35
N HIS A 146 6.50 7.23 -0.71
CA HIS A 146 5.54 6.68 -1.66
C HIS A 146 4.52 5.77 -0.95
N TYR A 147 4.97 4.72 -0.25
CA TYR A 147 4.08 3.77 0.42
C TYR A 147 3.28 4.43 1.55
N ARG A 148 3.87 5.38 2.28
CA ARG A 148 3.15 6.16 3.30
C ARG A 148 2.00 6.96 2.70
N LEU A 149 2.25 7.68 1.60
CA LEU A 149 1.22 8.45 0.91
C LEU A 149 0.11 7.55 0.36
N GLN A 150 0.48 6.47 -0.31
CA GLN A 150 -0.46 5.51 -0.89
C GLN A 150 -1.35 4.85 0.19
N LEU A 151 -0.80 4.57 1.38
CA LEU A 151 -1.56 4.04 2.52
C LEU A 151 -2.60 5.04 3.02
N VAL A 152 -2.18 6.30 3.22
CA VAL A 152 -3.06 7.37 3.71
C VAL A 152 -4.20 7.62 2.73
N GLN A 153 -3.91 7.77 1.44
CA GLN A 153 -4.93 8.00 0.41
C GLN A 153 -5.98 6.88 0.38
N ARG A 154 -5.54 5.62 0.47
CA ARG A 154 -6.43 4.45 0.50
C ARG A 154 -7.28 4.39 1.76
N ARG A 155 -6.69 4.67 2.92
CA ARG A 155 -7.45 4.78 4.18
C ARG A 155 -8.52 5.85 4.11
N THR A 156 -8.16 7.03 3.63
CA THR A 156 -9.10 8.15 3.48
C THR A 156 -10.26 7.75 2.57
N LEU A 157 -9.99 7.07 1.45
CA LEU A 157 -11.05 6.56 0.57
C LEU A 157 -11.98 5.60 1.30
N LEU A 158 -11.42 4.58 1.98
CA LEU A 158 -12.23 3.57 2.67
C LEU A 158 -13.07 4.17 3.81
N GLN A 159 -12.57 5.19 4.49
CA GLN A 159 -13.33 5.92 5.52
C GLN A 159 -14.54 6.68 4.96
N THR A 160 -14.58 6.96 3.65
CA THR A 160 -15.77 7.57 3.00
C THR A 160 -16.87 6.57 2.70
N LEU A 161 -16.60 5.27 2.77
CA LEU A 161 -17.58 4.23 2.45
C LEU A 161 -18.53 4.06 3.64
N THR A 162 -19.75 4.57 3.48
CA THR A 162 -20.80 4.46 4.49
C THR A 162 -22.04 3.81 3.89
N PRO A 163 -22.78 2.96 4.64
CA PRO A 163 -24.03 2.36 4.15
C PRO A 163 -25.11 3.39 3.76
N SER A 164 -25.01 4.61 4.27
CA SER A 164 -25.90 5.73 3.95
C SER A 164 -25.66 6.35 2.59
N ASP A 165 -24.45 6.21 2.02
CA ASP A 165 -24.07 6.82 0.75
C ASP A 165 -23.71 5.75 -0.28
N LEU A 166 -24.76 5.22 -0.92
CA LEU A 166 -24.64 4.19 -1.95
C LEU A 166 -23.89 4.69 -3.19
N VAL A 167 -23.88 6.00 -3.46
CA VAL A 167 -23.16 6.57 -4.61
C VAL A 167 -21.65 6.48 -4.38
N LEU A 168 -21.19 6.78 -3.17
CA LEU A 168 -19.77 6.63 -2.82
C LEU A 168 -19.33 5.16 -2.80
N MET A 169 -20.21 4.24 -2.41
CA MET A 169 -19.94 2.81 -2.47
C MET A 169 -19.87 2.29 -3.91
N GLU A 170 -20.82 2.68 -4.76
CA GLU A 170 -20.86 2.32 -6.19
C GLU A 170 -19.60 2.77 -6.93
N THR A 171 -19.15 4.01 -6.65
CA THR A 171 -17.97 4.60 -7.30
C THR A 171 -16.63 4.22 -6.67
N ALA A 172 -16.65 3.46 -5.56
CA ALA A 172 -15.44 3.07 -4.83
C ALA A 172 -14.37 2.36 -5.69
N PRO A 173 -14.72 1.41 -6.60
CA PRO A 173 -13.72 0.73 -7.43
C PRO A 173 -12.96 1.70 -8.34
N GLY A 174 -13.67 2.64 -8.99
CA GLY A 174 -13.06 3.62 -9.87
C GLY A 174 -12.18 4.60 -9.10
N ARG A 175 -12.66 5.09 -7.95
CA ARG A 175 -11.87 5.95 -7.06
C ARG A 175 -10.62 5.25 -6.57
N TRP A 176 -10.69 3.96 -6.22
CA TRP A 176 -9.53 3.18 -5.80
C TRP A 176 -8.50 3.03 -6.91
N ALA A 177 -8.94 2.68 -8.11
CA ALA A 177 -8.07 2.58 -9.28
C ALA A 177 -7.35 3.90 -9.58
N SER A 178 -8.02 5.04 -9.41
CA SER A 178 -7.42 6.36 -9.61
C SER A 178 -6.35 6.75 -8.58
N LEU A 179 -6.25 6.04 -7.45
CA LEU A 179 -5.18 6.28 -6.47
C LEU A 179 -3.84 5.68 -6.90
N HIS A 180 -3.85 4.78 -7.88
CA HIS A 180 -2.62 4.24 -8.44
C HIS A 180 -1.90 5.31 -9.26
N THR A 181 -0.67 5.64 -8.85
CA THR A 181 0.21 6.56 -9.58
C THR A 181 1.44 5.80 -10.04
N SER A 182 1.58 5.57 -11.35
CA SER A 182 2.69 4.77 -11.90
C SER A 182 4.05 5.39 -11.57
N ALA A 183 4.16 6.73 -11.61
CA ALA A 183 5.40 7.45 -11.36
C ALA A 183 6.07 7.15 -10.01
N GLY A 184 5.29 6.83 -8.96
CA GLY A 184 5.87 6.48 -7.66
C GLY A 184 6.45 5.07 -7.63
N GLU A 185 5.71 4.11 -8.20
CA GLU A 185 6.13 2.71 -8.29
C GLU A 185 7.29 2.52 -9.29
N GLU A 186 7.30 3.30 -10.38
CA GLU A 186 8.41 3.37 -11.33
C GLU A 186 9.71 3.79 -10.62
N ARG A 187 9.69 4.83 -9.77
CA ARG A 187 10.88 5.25 -9.00
C ARG A 187 11.38 4.17 -8.04
N VAL A 188 10.46 3.47 -7.35
CA VAL A 188 10.83 2.35 -6.47
C VAL A 188 11.47 1.23 -7.29
N THR A 189 10.94 0.96 -8.47
CA THR A 189 11.48 -0.03 -9.41
C THR A 189 12.88 0.37 -9.89
N ASP A 190 13.05 1.61 -10.33
CA ASP A 190 14.32 2.13 -10.80
C ASP A 190 15.39 2.09 -9.70
N ALA A 191 15.04 2.48 -8.46
CA ALA A 191 15.93 2.37 -7.31
C ALA A 191 16.38 0.93 -7.06
N LEU A 192 15.45 -0.03 -7.04
CA LEU A 192 15.76 -1.46 -6.85
C LEU A 192 16.62 -2.02 -8.00
N CYS A 193 16.42 -1.54 -9.23
CA CYS A 193 17.27 -1.88 -10.36
C CYS A 193 18.68 -1.31 -10.19
N GLN A 194 18.81 -0.05 -9.77
CA GLN A 194 20.10 0.63 -9.59
C GLN A 194 20.95 0.03 -8.47
N VAL A 195 20.32 -0.49 -7.40
CA VAL A 195 21.03 -1.16 -6.29
C VAL A 195 21.22 -2.67 -6.49
N SER A 196 20.77 -3.25 -7.61
CA SER A 196 20.81 -4.71 -7.84
C SER A 196 22.22 -5.32 -7.67
N PHE A 197 23.21 -4.79 -8.40
CA PHE A 197 24.61 -5.24 -8.29
C PHE A 197 25.22 -5.00 -6.90
N PHE A 198 24.80 -3.92 -6.22
CA PHE A 198 25.25 -3.63 -4.86
C PHE A 198 24.73 -4.66 -3.85
N MET A 199 23.52 -5.16 -4.03
CA MET A 199 22.96 -6.20 -3.17
C MET A 199 23.59 -7.58 -3.40
N GLU A 200 24.13 -7.84 -4.59
CA GLU A 200 24.78 -9.10 -4.97
C GLU A 200 26.27 -9.18 -4.59
N THR A 201 26.90 -8.05 -4.29
CA THR A 201 28.31 -8.02 -3.89
C THR A 201 28.47 -8.48 -2.44
N GLU A 202 29.47 -9.31 -2.13
CA GLU A 202 29.77 -9.74 -0.75
C GLU A 202 30.34 -8.58 0.08
#